data_AF-A0A085VH50-F1
#
_entry.id   AF-A0A085VH50-F1
#
_cell.length_a   1.000
_cell.length_b   1.000
_cell.length_c   1.000
_cell.angle_alpha   90.00
_cell.angle_beta   90.00
_cell.angle_gamma   90.00
#
_symmetry.space_group_name_H-M   'P 1'
#
loop_
_entity.id
_entity.type
_entity.pdbx_description
1 polymer ?
#
loop_
_entity_poly.entity_id
_entity_poly.type
_entity_poly.pdbx_seq_one_letter_code
_entity_poly.pdbx_strand_id
1 'polypeptide(L)'
;MNNDQFNQYDAERFHLKVAAELGISVDELKTWMINDIERVTEGGKEVGHMVVFRESTPAEVLDKLQNKQSQFTAMTGVIGHE
;
A
#
# COMPACT_ATOMS: atom_id res chain seq x y z
N MET A 1 7.26 5.22 -23.67
CA MET A 1 6.47 6.44 -23.44
C MET A 1 5.37 6.09 -22.43
N ASN A 2 5.28 6.84 -21.33
CA ASN A 2 4.32 6.75 -20.21
C ASN A 2 4.46 5.53 -19.27
N ASN A 3 5.40 5.58 -18.31
CA ASN A 3 5.34 4.76 -17.09
C ASN A 3 5.16 5.62 -15.81
N ASP A 4 5.01 6.94 -15.96
CA ASP A 4 4.89 7.92 -14.87
C ASP A 4 3.46 8.41 -14.63
N GLN A 5 2.49 7.96 -15.44
CA GLN A 5 1.07 8.10 -15.07
C GLN A 5 0.70 6.91 -14.20
N PHE A 6 1.23 6.86 -12.98
CA PHE A 6 0.43 6.28 -11.91
C PHE A 6 -0.76 7.24 -11.77
N ASN A 7 -1.82 6.92 -12.53
CA ASN A 7 -3.02 7.70 -12.61
C ASN A 7 -3.49 7.85 -11.16
N GLN A 8 -3.69 9.08 -10.69
CA GLN A 8 -4.08 9.36 -9.29
C GLN A 8 -5.30 8.50 -8.86
N TYR A 9 -6.09 8.08 -9.85
CA TYR A 9 -7.19 7.13 -9.77
C TYR A 9 -6.82 5.72 -9.27
N ASP A 10 -5.69 5.15 -9.70
CA ASP A 10 -5.23 3.84 -9.25
C ASP A 10 -4.74 3.92 -7.80
N ALA A 11 -3.89 4.90 -7.48
CA ALA A 11 -3.44 5.12 -6.11
C ALA A 11 -4.63 5.27 -5.14
N GLU A 12 -5.64 6.05 -5.49
CA GLU A 12 -6.83 6.23 -4.66
C GLU A 12 -7.61 4.93 -4.42
N ARG A 13 -7.71 4.07 -5.43
CA ARG A 13 -8.32 2.73 -5.30
C ARG A 13 -7.49 1.79 -4.44
N PHE A 14 -6.16 1.89 -4.50
CA PHE A 14 -5.26 1.16 -3.62
C PHE A 14 -5.38 1.62 -2.19
N HIS A 15 -5.38 2.93 -1.95
CA HIS A 15 -5.61 3.49 -0.63
C HIS A 15 -6.93 2.97 -0.03
N LEU A 16 -8.02 2.95 -0.80
CA LEU A 16 -9.30 2.40 -0.37
C LEU A 16 -9.22 0.92 0.01
N LYS A 17 -8.53 0.10 -0.79
CA LYS A 17 -8.36 -1.33 -0.50
C LYS A 17 -7.51 -1.58 0.73
N VAL A 18 -6.35 -0.93 0.82
CA VAL A 18 -5.43 -1.06 1.95
C VAL A 18 -6.09 -0.58 3.23
N ALA A 19 -6.80 0.55 3.19
CA ALA A 19 -7.56 1.04 4.32
C ALA A 19 -8.67 0.05 4.74
N ALA A 20 -9.40 -0.52 3.79
CA ALA A 20 -10.42 -1.53 4.07
C ALA A 20 -9.86 -2.83 4.67
N GLU A 21 -8.71 -3.32 4.18
CA GLU A 21 -8.02 -4.48 4.76
C GLU A 21 -7.53 -4.23 6.19
N LEU A 22 -7.05 -3.01 6.43
CA LEU A 22 -6.63 -2.54 7.74
C LEU A 22 -7.83 -2.16 8.64
N GLY A 23 -9.04 -2.10 8.11
CA GLY A 23 -10.23 -1.66 8.84
C GLY A 23 -10.12 -0.21 9.34
N ILE A 24 -9.34 0.63 8.66
CA ILE A 24 -9.19 2.07 8.91
C ILE A 24 -9.72 2.86 7.72
N SER A 25 -9.81 4.19 7.86
CA SER A 25 -10.18 5.07 6.77
C SER A 25 -8.99 5.39 5.86
N VAL A 26 -9.26 5.75 4.61
CA VAL A 26 -8.21 6.22 3.67
C VAL A 26 -7.50 7.46 4.18
N ASP A 27 -8.22 8.35 4.84
CA ASP A 27 -7.65 9.56 5.45
C ASP A 27 -6.63 9.21 6.55
N GLU A 28 -6.98 8.24 7.39
CA GLU A 28 -6.10 7.70 8.43
C GLU A 28 -4.89 6.99 7.81
N LEU A 29 -5.11 6.16 6.79
CA LEU A 29 -4.03 5.54 6.05
C LEU A 29 -3.06 6.60 5.49
N LYS A 30 -3.59 7.66 4.84
CA LYS A 30 -2.80 8.77 4.29
C LYS A 30 -2.12 9.61 5.38
N THR A 31 -2.70 9.72 6.58
CA THR A 31 -2.08 10.48 7.68
C THR A 31 -0.83 9.80 8.24
N TRP A 32 -0.77 8.48 8.12
CA TRP A 32 0.33 7.66 8.62
C TRP A 32 1.31 7.26 7.53
N MET A 33 0.84 7.14 6.30
CA MET A 33 1.68 6.88 5.14
C MET A 33 2.68 8.01 4.94
N ILE A 34 3.98 7.69 4.95
CA ILE A 34 5.03 8.68 4.66
C ILE A 34 5.27 8.75 3.16
N ASN A 35 5.25 7.60 2.50
CA ASN A 35 5.56 7.49 1.08
C ASN A 35 4.37 6.90 0.34
N ASP A 36 4.10 7.46 -0.83
CA ASP A 36 3.00 7.02 -1.67
C ASP A 36 3.19 5.54 -2.07
N ILE A 37 2.12 4.94 -2.56
CA ILE A 37 2.05 3.52 -2.84
C ILE A 37 2.96 3.23 -4.05
N GLU A 38 4.10 2.59 -3.80
CA GLU A 38 5.05 2.25 -4.87
C GLU A 38 4.69 0.90 -5.49
N ARG A 39 4.46 0.88 -6.80
CA ARG A 39 4.18 -0.35 -7.54
C ARG A 39 5.47 -1.14 -7.74
N VAL A 40 5.49 -2.36 -7.26
CA VAL A 40 6.55 -3.32 -7.54
C VAL A 40 6.14 -4.13 -8.76
N THR A 41 6.86 -3.97 -9.86
CA THR A 41 6.72 -4.81 -11.06
C THR A 41 7.93 -5.72 -11.21
N GLU A 42 7.71 -7.02 -11.31
CA GLU A 42 8.76 -8.00 -11.60
C GLU A 42 8.50 -8.64 -12.97
N GLY A 43 9.47 -8.56 -13.88
CA GLY A 43 9.35 -9.13 -15.23
C GLY A 43 8.21 -8.54 -16.09
N GLY A 44 7.78 -7.31 -15.82
CA GLY A 44 6.64 -6.67 -16.50
C GLY A 44 5.26 -7.03 -15.94
N LYS A 45 5.20 -7.80 -14.84
CA LYS A 45 3.97 -8.11 -14.10
C LYS A 45 3.92 -7.33 -12.79
N GLU A 46 2.73 -6.89 -12.41
CA GLU A 46 2.48 -6.26 -11.11
C GLU A 46 2.54 -7.37 -10.06
N VAL A 47 3.57 -7.32 -9.21
CA VAL A 47 3.72 -8.32 -8.14
C VAL A 47 3.20 -7.80 -6.80
N GLY A 48 3.05 -6.48 -6.65
CA GLY A 48 2.40 -5.89 -5.49
C GLY A 48 2.66 -4.40 -5.36
N HIS A 49 2.18 -3.84 -4.26
CA HIS A 49 2.35 -2.44 -3.93
C HIS A 49 2.99 -2.29 -2.57
N MET A 50 4.09 -1.55 -2.51
CA MET A 50 4.79 -1.22 -1.27
C MET A 50 4.15 0.01 -0.65
N VAL A 51 3.75 -0.13 0.61
CA VAL A 51 3.25 0.98 1.42
C VAL A 51 4.23 1.21 2.57
N VAL A 52 4.64 2.47 2.75
CA VAL A 52 5.55 2.88 3.82
C VAL A 52 4.81 3.76 4.81
N PHE A 53 4.71 3.25 6.03
CA PHE A 53 4.09 3.89 7.17
C PHE A 53 5.12 4.66 8.00
N ARG A 54 4.65 5.61 8.80
CA ARG A 54 5.48 6.36 9.74
C ARG A 54 5.71 5.61 11.04
N GLU A 55 6.74 5.99 11.77
CA GLU A 55 6.98 5.45 13.12
C GLU A 55 5.85 5.76 14.11
N SER A 56 5.12 6.87 13.89
CA SER A 56 3.95 7.23 14.69
C SER A 56 2.69 6.45 14.32
N THR A 57 2.77 5.48 13.40
CA THR A 57 1.63 4.64 13.04
C THR A 57 1.31 3.71 14.20
N PRO A 58 0.04 3.63 14.63
CA PRO A 58 -0.31 2.77 15.75
C PRO A 58 -0.04 1.29 15.42
N ALA A 59 0.41 0.55 16.42
CA ALA A 59 0.80 -0.86 16.25
C ALA A 59 -0.36 -1.72 15.76
N GLU A 60 -1.62 -1.35 16.02
CA GLU A 60 -2.81 -2.04 15.51
C GLU A 60 -2.91 -2.00 13.98
N VAL A 61 -2.50 -0.89 13.35
CA VAL A 61 -2.50 -0.72 11.89
C VAL A 61 -1.36 -1.53 11.31
N LEU A 62 -0.18 -1.44 11.94
CA LEU A 62 0.97 -2.25 11.56
C LEU A 62 0.73 -3.74 11.76
N ASP A 63 -0.06 -4.15 12.74
CA ASP A 63 -0.39 -5.54 13.04
C ASP A 63 -1.19 -6.18 11.91
N LYS A 64 -2.14 -5.44 11.37
CA LYS A 64 -3.04 -5.86 10.29
C LYS A 64 -2.38 -5.92 8.91
N LEU A 65 -1.19 -5.35 8.75
CA LEU A 65 -0.43 -5.47 7.50
C LEU A 65 0.00 -6.92 7.30
N GLN A 66 -0.57 -7.55 6.27
CA GLN A 66 -0.14 -8.85 5.78
C GLN A 66 1.13 -8.64 4.93
N ASN A 67 2.15 -9.51 5.06
CA ASN A 67 3.44 -9.40 4.35
C ASN A 67 4.30 -8.16 4.70
N LYS A 68 4.60 -8.00 5.99
CA LYS A 68 5.55 -6.98 6.48
C LYS A 68 6.96 -7.27 5.95
N GLN A 69 7.47 -6.37 5.11
CA GLN A 69 8.87 -6.35 4.69
C GLN A 69 9.76 -5.70 5.78
N SER A 70 9.18 -4.78 6.55
CA SER A 70 9.82 -4.16 7.72
C SER A 70 8.76 -3.68 8.72
N GLN A 71 9.21 -3.18 9.88
CA GLN A 71 8.32 -2.72 10.95
C GLN A 71 7.30 -1.66 10.50
N PHE A 72 7.67 -0.85 9.49
CA PHE A 72 6.81 0.19 8.93
C PHE A 72 6.57 0.03 7.42
N THR A 73 7.00 -1.09 6.83
CA THR A 73 6.87 -1.32 5.39
C THR A 73 6.16 -2.64 5.15
N ALA A 74 5.09 -2.58 4.37
CA ALA A 74 4.35 -3.77 4.02
C ALA A 74 4.09 -3.83 2.52
N MET A 75 4.13 -5.06 2.02
CA MET A 75 3.73 -5.34 0.65
C MET A 75 2.24 -5.65 0.65
N THR A 76 1.45 -4.69 0.20
CA THR A 76 0.03 -4.89 -0.05
C THR A 76 -0.09 -5.56 -1.41
N GLY A 77 -0.19 -6.89 -1.37
CA GLY A 77 -0.43 -7.68 -2.56
C GLY A 77 -1.92 -7.65 -2.85
N VAL A 78 -2.34 -6.97 -3.91
CA VAL A 78 -3.49 -7.48 -4.65
C VAL A 78 -2.97 -8.71 -5.37
N ILE A 79 -2.78 -9.79 -4.62
CA ILE A 79 -2.45 -11.10 -5.17
C ILE A 79 -3.75 -11.53 -5.86
N GLY A 80 -3.87 -11.15 -7.13
CA GLY A 80 -4.81 -11.80 -8.04
C GLY A 80 -4.38 -13.25 -8.15
N HIS A 81 -4.91 -14.08 -7.26
CA HIS A 81 -4.95 -15.52 -7.48
C HIS A 81 -6.16 -15.77 -8.38
N GLU A 82 -5.92 -15.81 -9.68
CA GLU A 82 -6.74 -16.57 -10.64
C GLU A 82 -5.84 -17.54 -11.41
#